data_AF-A0A7S1P2H8-F1
#
_entry.id   AF-A0A7S1P2H8-F1
#
_cell.length_a   1.000
_cell.length_b   1.000
_cell.length_c   1.000
_cell.angle_alpha   90.00
_cell.angle_beta   90.00
_cell.angle_gamma   90.00
#
_symmetry.space_group_name_H-M   'P 1'
#
loop_
_entity.id
_entity.type
_entity.pdbx_description
1 polymer ?
#
loop_
_entity_poly.entity_id
_entity_poly.type
_entity_poly.pdbx_seq_one_letter_code
_entity_poly.pdbx_strand_id
1 'polypeptide(L)'
;YSNVINAYARFHGRVEDTQEVRQLFLMLSQQLVRRGRYHDFTPQNMANILNGLSRFGVFWRPLYSLLADELKRRSHELNQLDLANVANAYARVQERDEELMIVLCRRLPAVMREMKPFE
;
A
#
# COMPACT_ATOMS: atom_id res chain seq x y z
N TYR A 1 3.93 5.00 -12.99
CA TYR A 1 2.74 5.34 -12.17
C TYR A 1 3.08 5.66 -10.71
N SER A 2 4.26 5.28 -10.22
CA SER A 2 4.88 5.82 -8.99
C SER A 2 4.80 7.35 -8.88
N ASN A 3 4.94 8.06 -10.01
CA ASN A 3 4.85 9.51 -10.07
C ASN A 3 3.48 10.09 -9.71
N VAL A 4 2.35 9.40 -9.95
CA VAL A 4 1.01 9.98 -9.67
C VAL A 4 0.74 10.00 -8.17
N ILE A 5 1.12 8.94 -7.48
CA ILE A 5 0.92 8.79 -6.02
C ILE A 5 1.98 9.58 -5.24
N ASN A 6 3.22 9.61 -5.73
CA ASN A 6 4.28 10.43 -5.13
C ASN A 6 4.08 11.94 -5.41
N ALA A 7 3.52 12.32 -6.57
CA ALA A 7 3.08 13.69 -6.81
C ALA A 7 1.97 14.11 -5.85
N TYR A 8 1.02 13.21 -5.52
CA TYR A 8 -0.04 13.51 -4.56
C TYR A 8 0.41 13.55 -3.09
N ALA A 9 1.42 12.76 -2.72
CA ALA A 9 2.06 12.87 -1.40
C ALA A 9 2.63 14.28 -1.13
N ARG A 10 3.00 15.04 -2.17
CA ARG A 10 3.44 16.45 -2.07
C ARG A 10 2.30 17.46 -1.91
N PHE A 11 1.05 17.06 -2.15
CA PHE A 11 -0.14 17.91 -1.91
C PHE A 11 -0.70 17.75 -0.49
N HIS A 12 -0.12 16.86 0.31
CA HIS A 12 -0.53 16.66 1.70
C HIS A 12 -0.32 17.95 2.51
N GLY A 13 -1.41 18.65 2.81
CA GLY A 13 -1.45 19.92 3.53
C GLY A 13 -2.11 21.10 2.80
N ARG A 14 -2.54 20.95 1.54
CA ARG A 14 -3.16 22.04 0.75
C ARG A 14 -4.52 21.74 0.12
N VAL A 15 -5.00 20.51 0.19
CA VAL A 15 -6.33 20.12 -0.26
C VAL A 15 -7.03 19.56 0.96
N GLU A 16 -8.12 20.21 1.39
CA GLU A 16 -9.02 19.60 2.36
C GLU A 16 -9.43 18.21 1.84
N ASP A 17 -9.67 17.25 2.72
CA ASP A 17 -10.03 15.87 2.36
C ASP A 17 -11.44 15.84 1.73
N THR A 18 -11.55 16.34 0.49
CA THR A 18 -12.81 16.54 -0.20
C THR A 18 -13.29 15.24 -0.83
N GLN A 19 -14.61 15.12 -0.98
CA GLN A 19 -15.25 13.96 -1.58
C GLN A 19 -14.73 13.70 -3.01
N GLU A 20 -14.39 14.74 -3.75
CA GLU A 20 -13.86 14.67 -5.12
C GLU A 20 -12.50 13.96 -5.17
N VAL A 21 -11.62 14.23 -4.19
CA VAL A 21 -10.31 13.56 -4.10
C VAL A 21 -10.50 12.06 -3.85
N ARG A 22 -11.40 11.69 -2.94
CA ARG A 22 -11.74 10.27 -2.70
C ARG A 22 -12.30 9.59 -3.95
N GLN A 23 -13.19 10.26 -4.68
CA GLN A 23 -13.75 9.73 -5.92
C GLN A 23 -12.69 9.56 -7.02
N LEU A 24 -11.76 10.51 -7.15
CA LEU A 24 -10.64 10.38 -8.07
C LEU A 24 -9.81 9.12 -7.76
N PHE A 25 -9.47 8.89 -6.49
CA PHE A 25 -8.71 7.70 -6.07
C PHE A 25 -9.49 6.39 -6.28
N LEU A 26 -10.80 6.38 -6.07
CA LEU A 26 -11.65 5.23 -6.38
C LEU A 26 -11.63 4.93 -7.89
N MET A 27 -11.78 5.94 -8.74
CA MET A 27 -11.71 5.77 -10.20
C MET A 27 -10.35 5.25 -10.65
N LEU A 28 -9.25 5.81 -10.11
CA LEU A 28 -7.90 5.32 -10.40
C LEU A 28 -7.72 3.87 -9.96
N SER A 29 -8.25 3.49 -8.80
CA SER A 29 -8.21 2.11 -8.30
C SER A 29 -8.92 1.15 -9.26
N GLN A 30 -10.10 1.52 -9.74
CA GLN A 30 -10.84 0.74 -10.74
C GLN A 30 -10.08 0.59 -12.05
N GLN A 31 -9.42 1.65 -12.53
CA GLN A 31 -8.61 1.60 -13.75
C GLN A 31 -7.39 0.69 -13.59
N LEU A 32 -6.74 0.69 -12.42
CA LEU A 32 -5.62 -0.21 -12.13
C LEU A 32 -6.02 -1.68 -12.23
N VAL A 33 -7.14 -2.05 -11.62
CA VAL A 33 -7.66 -3.42 -11.69
C VAL A 33 -8.07 -3.79 -13.12
N ARG A 34 -8.78 -2.89 -13.83
CA ARG A 34 -9.19 -3.13 -15.22
C ARG A 34 -8.02 -3.35 -16.18
N ARG A 35 -6.90 -2.64 -15.97
CA ARG A 35 -5.71 -2.79 -16.82
C ARG A 35 -4.95 -4.08 -16.58
N GLY A 36 -5.07 -4.69 -15.40
CA GLY A 36 -4.47 -5.99 -15.08
C GLY A 36 -2.93 -6.05 -15.09
N ARG A 37 -2.22 -4.91 -15.13
CA ARG A 37 -0.75 -4.84 -15.18
C ARG A 37 -0.10 -4.60 -13.80
N TYR A 38 -0.53 -5.36 -12.81
CA TYR A 38 -0.06 -5.21 -11.42
C TYR A 38 1.25 -5.95 -11.16
N HIS A 39 1.58 -6.96 -11.97
CA HIS A 39 2.88 -7.64 -11.93
C HIS A 39 4.06 -6.70 -12.22
N ASP A 40 3.81 -5.61 -12.95
CA ASP A 40 4.81 -4.58 -13.26
C ASP A 40 5.15 -3.71 -12.02
N PHE A 41 4.34 -3.76 -10.97
CA PHE A 41 4.60 -3.02 -9.75
C PHE A 41 5.63 -3.75 -8.89
N THR A 42 6.54 -2.98 -8.29
CA THR A 42 7.38 -3.49 -7.22
C THR A 42 6.57 -3.60 -5.92
N PRO A 43 6.93 -4.44 -4.95
CA PRO A 43 6.25 -4.53 -3.66
C PRO A 43 6.21 -3.18 -2.92
N GLN A 44 7.27 -2.37 -3.05
CA GLN A 44 7.30 -0.99 -2.58
C GLN A 44 6.23 -0.11 -3.26
N ASN A 45 6.01 -0.25 -4.58
CA ASN A 45 4.94 0.48 -5.26
C ASN A 45 3.57 0.09 -4.70
N MET A 46 3.34 -1.19 -4.43
CA MET A 46 2.08 -1.69 -3.86
C MET A 46 1.86 -1.15 -2.44
N ALA A 47 2.89 -1.21 -1.58
CA ALA A 47 2.84 -0.66 -0.23
C ALA A 47 2.53 0.85 -0.24
N ASN A 48 3.16 1.59 -1.15
CA ASN A 48 2.90 3.03 -1.33
C ASN A 48 1.49 3.32 -1.87
N ILE A 49 0.96 2.49 -2.78
CA ILE A 49 -0.42 2.60 -3.26
C ILE A 49 -1.40 2.43 -2.09
N LEU A 50 -1.27 1.36 -1.31
CA LEU A 50 -2.13 1.08 -0.16
C LEU A 50 -2.06 2.20 0.88
N ASN A 51 -0.84 2.61 1.26
CA ASN A 51 -0.65 3.71 2.22
C ASN A 51 -1.25 5.02 1.70
N GLY A 52 -1.04 5.36 0.42
CA GLY A 52 -1.62 6.55 -0.21
C GLY A 52 -3.15 6.56 -0.16
N LEU A 53 -3.80 5.48 -0.61
CA LEU A 53 -5.26 5.35 -0.60
C LEU A 53 -5.84 5.43 0.82
N SER A 54 -5.21 4.73 1.77
CA SER A 54 -5.68 4.69 3.16
C SER A 54 -5.69 6.05 3.87
N ARG A 55 -4.79 6.98 3.48
CA ARG A 55 -4.73 8.33 4.05
C ARG A 55 -5.95 9.20 3.70
N PHE A 56 -6.65 8.84 2.63
CA PHE A 56 -7.90 9.49 2.21
C PHE A 56 -9.14 8.64 2.59
N GLY A 57 -8.97 7.59 3.40
CA GLY A 57 -10.05 6.67 3.75
C GLY A 57 -10.58 5.85 2.56
N VAL A 58 -9.78 5.72 1.48
CA VAL A 58 -10.20 5.00 0.27
C VAL A 58 -9.88 3.52 0.42
N PHE A 59 -10.94 2.72 0.53
CA PHE A 59 -10.89 1.28 0.47
C PHE A 59 -11.73 0.76 -0.70
N TRP A 60 -11.08 0.02 -1.58
CA TRP A 60 -11.78 -0.70 -2.65
C TRP A 60 -11.25 -2.13 -2.71
N ARG A 61 -12.08 -3.04 -2.18
CA ARG A 61 -11.73 -4.45 -1.95
C ARG A 61 -11.03 -5.12 -3.14
N PRO A 62 -11.48 -4.98 -4.40
CA PRO A 62 -10.81 -5.65 -5.53
C PRO A 62 -9.35 -5.28 -5.70
N LEU A 63 -8.99 -4.00 -5.54
CA LEU A 63 -7.59 -3.59 -5.62
C LEU A 63 -6.81 -4.05 -4.39
N TYR A 64 -7.37 -3.90 -3.18
CA TYR A 64 -6.70 -4.31 -1.94
C TYR A 64 -6.38 -5.81 -1.94
N SER A 65 -7.34 -6.66 -2.29
CA SER A 65 -7.15 -8.11 -2.38
C SER A 65 -6.09 -8.48 -3.41
N LEU A 66 -6.14 -7.87 -4.59
CA LEU A 66 -5.17 -8.15 -5.65
C LEU A 66 -3.74 -7.74 -5.26
N LEU A 67 -3.57 -6.58 -4.63
CA LEU A 67 -2.26 -6.16 -4.12
C LEU A 67 -1.82 -7.02 -2.93
N ALA A 68 -2.74 -7.44 -2.06
CA ALA A 68 -2.45 -8.35 -0.96
C ALA A 68 -1.90 -9.69 -1.46
N ASP A 69 -2.52 -10.28 -2.47
CA ASP A 69 -2.08 -11.55 -3.04
C ASP A 69 -0.68 -11.47 -3.65
N GLU A 70 -0.36 -10.38 -4.34
CA GLU A 70 0.98 -10.16 -4.88
C GLU A 70 2.01 -9.88 -3.77
N LEU A 71 1.64 -9.09 -2.75
CA LEU A 71 2.49 -8.83 -1.58
C LEU A 71 2.77 -10.11 -0.77
N LYS A 72 1.80 -11.01 -0.64
CA LYS A 72 1.99 -12.31 0.00
C LYS A 72 3.04 -13.13 -0.75
N ARG A 73 2.91 -13.23 -2.09
CA ARG A 73 3.87 -13.95 -2.96
C ARG A 73 5.27 -13.35 -2.93
N ARG A 74 5.38 -12.02 -2.85
CA ARG A 74 6.65 -11.28 -2.95
C ARG A 74 7.11 -10.68 -1.62
N SER A 75 6.65 -11.25 -0.51
CA SER A 75 6.89 -10.71 0.83
C SER A 75 8.37 -10.64 1.23
N HIS A 76 9.21 -11.50 0.66
CA HIS A 76 10.65 -11.50 0.87
C HIS A 76 11.35 -10.23 0.35
N GLU A 77 10.74 -9.52 -0.62
CA GLU A 77 11.27 -8.26 -1.18
C GLU A 77 10.90 -7.04 -0.33
N LEU A 78 9.97 -7.17 0.63
CA LEU A 78 9.53 -6.06 1.47
C LEU A 78 10.61 -5.65 2.47
N ASN A 79 10.84 -4.33 2.57
CA ASN A 79 11.67 -3.73 3.62
C ASN A 79 10.80 -3.26 4.81
N GLN A 80 11.45 -2.70 5.83
CA GLN A 80 10.79 -2.21 7.05
C GLN A 80 9.70 -1.17 6.79
N LEU A 81 9.98 -0.20 5.91
CA LEU A 81 9.04 0.87 5.59
C LEU A 81 7.84 0.32 4.82
N ASP A 82 8.06 -0.65 3.93
CA ASP A 82 6.98 -1.29 3.18
C ASP A 82 6.06 -2.07 4.12
N LEU A 83 6.62 -2.85 5.05
CA LEU A 83 5.83 -3.57 6.06
C LEU A 83 4.98 -2.60 6.89
N ALA A 84 5.57 -1.51 7.36
CA ALA A 84 4.86 -0.49 8.15
C ALA A 84 3.76 0.20 7.33
N ASN A 85 4.04 0.52 6.07
CA ASN A 85 3.07 1.16 5.16
C ASN A 85 1.86 0.26 4.90
N VAL A 86 2.08 -1.03 4.65
CA VAL A 86 0.99 -1.99 4.42
C VAL A 86 0.16 -2.15 5.70
N ALA A 87 0.79 -2.42 6.84
CA ALA A 87 0.07 -2.60 8.11
C ALA A 87 -0.76 -1.36 8.50
N ASN A 88 -0.17 -0.17 8.37
CA ASN A 88 -0.84 1.09 8.66
C ASN A 88 -2.00 1.37 7.67
N ALA A 89 -1.84 1.00 6.41
CA ALA A 89 -2.89 1.16 5.41
C ALA A 89 -4.16 0.39 5.79
N TYR A 90 -4.01 -0.89 6.13
CA TYR A 90 -5.12 -1.74 6.58
C TYR A 90 -5.77 -1.22 7.87
N ALA A 91 -4.95 -0.77 8.83
CA ALA A 91 -5.45 -0.20 10.09
C ALA A 91 -6.31 1.06 9.87
N ARG A 92 -5.87 1.99 9.01
CA ARG A 92 -6.60 3.24 8.73
C ARG A 92 -7.97 3.03 8.09
N VAL A 93 -8.09 2.05 7.20
CA VAL A 93 -9.36 1.72 6.55
C VAL A 93 -10.20 0.71 7.33
N GLN A 94 -9.75 0.30 8.52
CA GLN A 94 -10.44 -0.62 9.42
C GLN A 94 -10.79 -1.97 8.77
N GLU A 95 -9.93 -2.44 7.86
CA GLU A 95 -10.07 -3.75 7.20
C GLU A 95 -8.89 -4.65 7.56
N ARG A 96 -9.08 -5.96 7.40
CA ARG A 96 -8.06 -6.96 7.74
C ARG A 96 -8.00 -8.05 6.68
N ASP A 97 -6.78 -8.34 6.23
CA ASP A 97 -6.45 -9.57 5.51
C ASP A 97 -5.56 -10.42 6.44
N GLU A 98 -6.14 -11.46 7.03
CA GLU A 98 -5.46 -12.24 8.08
C GLU A 98 -4.18 -12.91 7.58
N GLU A 99 -4.22 -13.45 6.37
CA GLU A 99 -3.09 -14.14 5.75
C GLU A 99 -1.95 -13.16 5.48
N LEU A 100 -2.28 -11.98 4.92
CA LEU A 100 -1.30 -10.92 4.72
C LEU A 100 -0.67 -10.50 6.05
N MET A 101 -1.46 -10.27 7.09
CA MET A 101 -0.91 -9.88 8.40
C MET A 101 0.06 -10.93 8.97
N ILE A 102 -0.28 -12.22 8.85
CA ILE A 102 0.62 -13.31 9.25
C ILE A 102 1.93 -13.27 8.43
N VAL A 103 1.84 -13.03 7.13
CA VAL A 103 3.01 -12.93 6.24
C VAL A 103 3.90 -11.74 6.64
N LEU A 104 3.33 -10.57 6.92
CA LEU A 104 4.09 -9.40 7.39
C LEU A 104 4.81 -9.71 8.72
N CYS A 105 4.12 -10.35 9.67
CA CYS A 105 4.71 -10.77 10.95
C CYS A 105 5.87 -11.76 10.75
N ARG A 106 5.76 -12.70 9.81
CA ARG A 106 6.84 -13.66 9.51
C ARG A 106 8.05 -13.02 8.84
N ARG A 107 7.85 -11.96 8.05
CA ARG A 107 8.94 -11.22 7.39
C ARG A 107 9.70 -10.31 8.37
N LEU A 108 9.02 -9.80 9.40
CA LEU A 108 9.56 -8.83 10.36
C LEU A 108 10.94 -9.21 10.96
N PRO A 109 11.18 -10.45 11.47
CA PRO A 109 12.46 -10.79 12.08
C PRO A 109 13.64 -10.78 11.11
N ALA A 110 13.41 -11.09 9.84
CA ALA A 110 14.45 -11.02 8.82
C ALA A 110 14.79 -9.56 8.49
N VAL A 111 13.78 -8.71 8.32
CA VAL A 111 13.96 -7.26 8.13
C VAL A 111 14.68 -6.62 9.32
N MET A 112 14.32 -6.99 10.55
CA MET A 112 14.98 -6.45 11.75
C MET A 112 16.45 -6.85 11.85
N ARG A 113 16.85 -8.03 11.34
CA ARG A 113 18.27 -8.43 11.28
C ARG A 113 19.05 -7.70 10.19
N GLU A 114 18.37 -7.34 9.10
CA GLU A 114 18.94 -6.54 8.01
C GLU A 114 19.14 -5.07 8.42
N MET A 115 18.48 -4.61 9.50
CA MET A 115 18.76 -3.31 10.09
C MET A 115 20.16 -3.32 10.69
N LYS A 116 21.05 -2.49 10.15
CA LYS A 116 22.29 -2.17 10.86
C LYS A 116 21.92 -1.61 12.24
N PRO A 117 22.63 -1.98 13.32
CA PRO A 117 22.53 -1.26 14.58
C PRO A 117 22.72 0.23 14.29
N PHE A 118 21.95 1.08 14.96
CA PHE A 118 22.21 2.52 14.94
C PHE A 118 23.62 2.72 15.54
N GLU A 119 24.62 2.84 14.68
CA GLU A 119 25.95 3.40 14.99
C GLU A 119 25.85 4.92 15.07
#